data_AF-A0AA86GI06-F1
#
_entry.id   AF-A0AA86GI06-F1
#
_cell.length_a   1.000
_cell.length_b   1.000
_cell.length_c   1.000
_cell.angle_alpha   90.00
_cell.angle_beta   90.00
_cell.angle_gamma   90.00
#
_symmetry.space_group_name_H-M   'P 1'
#
loop_
_entity.id
_entity.type
_entity.pdbx_description
1 polymer ?
#
loop_
_entity_poly.entity_id
_entity_poly.type
_entity_poly.pdbx_seq_one_letter_code
_entity_poly.pdbx_strand_id
1 'polypeptide(L)'
;MITSQQMRAARALLGLDQRQLAALAGLSLPTIQRMESSDGQVRGVVDTLVKVITALEGAGIELLGENAPSTGVGRGVRLRETTAGKSGGQGQSLLYDKAEEPVR
;
A
#
# COMPACT_ATOMS: atom_id res chain seq x y z
N MET A 1 1.99 8.05 -2.84
CA MET A 1 3.31 7.37 -2.83
C MET A 1 3.09 5.94 -2.37
N ILE A 2 3.79 4.95 -2.93
CA ILE A 2 3.52 3.52 -2.68
C ILE A 2 4.47 2.95 -1.61
N THR A 3 3.99 1.95 -0.86
CA THR A 3 4.82 1.24 0.13
C THR A 3 5.45 -0.03 -0.44
N SER A 4 6.53 -0.50 0.18
CA SER A 4 7.16 -1.77 -0.18
C SER A 4 6.22 -2.97 0.02
N GLN A 5 5.34 -2.88 1.04
CA GLN A 5 4.30 -3.86 1.30
C GLN A 5 3.26 -3.91 0.17
N GLN A 6 2.82 -2.73 -0.31
CA GLN A 6 1.91 -2.65 -1.46
C GLN A 6 2.54 -3.26 -2.72
N MET A 7 3.83 -3.00 -2.98
CA MET A 7 4.54 -3.63 -4.10
C MET A 7 4.55 -5.16 -4.00
N ARG A 8 4.94 -5.71 -2.84
CA ARG A 8 4.97 -7.17 -2.62
C ARG A 8 3.58 -7.79 -2.75
N ALA A 9 2.55 -7.13 -2.22
CA ALA A 9 1.17 -7.60 -2.32
C ALA A 9 0.66 -7.61 -3.76
N ALA A 10 0.87 -6.52 -4.50
CA ALA A 10 0.52 -6.43 -5.92
C ALA A 10 1.20 -7.54 -6.72
N ARG A 11 2.49 -7.77 -6.47
CA ARG A 11 3.26 -8.81 -7.13
C ARG A 11 2.72 -10.22 -6.81
N ALA A 12 2.37 -10.47 -5.55
CA ALA A 12 1.76 -11.74 -5.14
C ALA A 12 0.39 -11.98 -5.79
N LEU A 13 -0.45 -10.95 -5.90
CA LEU A 13 -1.75 -11.04 -6.59
C LEU A 13 -1.60 -11.39 -8.08
N LEU A 14 -0.56 -10.87 -8.73
CA LEU A 14 -0.25 -11.17 -10.13
C LEU A 14 0.51 -12.49 -10.33
N GLY A 15 0.91 -13.18 -9.26
CA GLY A 15 1.74 -14.39 -9.34
C GLY A 15 3.15 -14.13 -9.91
N LEU A 16 3.65 -12.91 -9.79
CA LEU A 16 4.95 -12.51 -10.34
C LEU A 16 6.10 -12.75 -9.35
N ASP A 17 7.27 -13.09 -9.86
CA ASP A 17 8.53 -12.98 -9.13
C ASP A 17 9.17 -11.59 -9.32
N GLN A 18 10.22 -11.30 -8.54
CA GLN A 18 10.90 -10.00 -8.59
C GLN A 18 11.56 -9.72 -9.96
N ARG A 19 12.00 -10.76 -10.68
CA ARG A 19 12.67 -10.64 -11.98
C ARG A 19 11.66 -10.31 -13.07
N GLN A 20 10.47 -10.91 -13.02
CA GLN A 20 9.36 -10.61 -13.91
C GLN A 20 8.88 -9.17 -13.71
N LEU A 21 8.71 -8.71 -12.47
CA LEU A 21 8.38 -7.32 -12.20
C LEU A 21 9.47 -6.35 -12.72
N ALA A 22 10.74 -6.71 -12.52
CA ALA A 22 11.86 -5.91 -13.04
C ALA A 22 11.81 -5.78 -14.58
N ALA A 23 11.54 -6.90 -15.27
CA ALA A 23 11.39 -6.90 -16.72
C ALA A 23 10.19 -6.05 -17.19
N LEU A 24 9.03 -6.19 -16.55
CA LEU A 24 7.83 -5.40 -16.88
C LEU A 24 8.04 -3.90 -16.66
N ALA A 25 8.76 -3.52 -15.59
CA ALA A 25 9.05 -2.12 -15.29
C ALA A 25 10.24 -1.54 -16.07
N GLY A 26 10.98 -2.36 -16.84
CA GLY A 26 12.21 -1.92 -17.51
C GLY A 26 13.31 -1.50 -16.52
N LEU A 27 13.37 -2.14 -15.35
CA LEU A 27 14.32 -1.86 -14.29
C LEU A 27 15.22 -3.06 -14.02
N SER A 28 16.35 -2.84 -13.35
CA SER A 28 17.22 -3.93 -12.92
C SER A 28 16.66 -4.65 -11.69
N LEU A 29 16.90 -5.96 -11.58
CA LEU A 29 16.50 -6.76 -10.42
C LEU A 29 16.96 -6.16 -9.07
N PRO A 30 18.22 -5.68 -8.92
CA PRO A 30 18.65 -5.03 -7.67
C PRO A 30 17.84 -3.79 -7.31
N THR A 31 17.31 -3.06 -8.29
CA THR A 31 16.45 -1.89 -8.04
C THR A 31 15.12 -2.33 -7.43
N ILE A 32 14.47 -3.34 -8.00
CA ILE A 32 13.23 -3.92 -7.42
C ILE A 32 13.49 -4.48 -6.02
N GLN A 33 14.59 -5.19 -5.81
CA GLN A 33 14.97 -5.73 -4.50
C GLN A 33 15.13 -4.63 -3.45
N ARG A 34 15.83 -3.53 -3.78
CA ARG A 34 15.96 -2.38 -2.88
C ARG A 34 14.60 -1.72 -2.57
N MET A 35 13.75 -1.58 -3.57
CA MET A 35 12.41 -1.00 -3.39
C MET A 35 11.54 -1.87 -2.48
N GLU A 36 11.52 -3.19 -2.71
CA GLU A 36 10.76 -4.13 -1.86
C GLU A 36 11.35 -4.32 -0.46
N SER A 37 12.63 -4.00 -0.25
CA SER A 37 13.29 -4.10 1.07
C SER A 37 13.20 -2.81 1.89
N SER A 38 12.59 -1.74 1.36
CA SER A 38 12.44 -0.47 2.07
C SER A 38 11.43 -0.59 3.22
N ASP A 39 11.73 -0.01 4.38
CA ASP A 39 10.80 0.08 5.50
C ASP A 39 9.77 1.20 5.25
N GLY A 40 8.53 0.80 4.95
CA GLY A 40 7.42 1.71 4.70
C GLY A 40 7.40 2.25 3.27
N GLN A 41 7.47 3.58 3.13
CA GLN A 41 7.42 4.25 1.83
C GLN A 41 8.67 3.92 1.01
N VAL A 42 8.48 3.57 -0.25
CA VAL A 42 9.59 3.29 -1.15
C VAL A 42 10.29 4.60 -1.48
N ARG A 43 11.47 4.78 -0.89
CA ARG A 43 12.34 5.93 -1.18
C ARG A 43 13.08 5.65 -2.49
N GLY A 44 12.92 6.53 -3.48
CA GLY A 44 13.54 6.34 -4.78
C GLY A 44 13.39 7.54 -5.71
N VAL A 45 14.01 7.45 -6.88
CA VAL A 45 13.86 8.42 -7.96
C VAL A 45 12.45 8.32 -8.50
N VAL A 46 11.73 9.44 -8.58
CA VAL A 46 10.32 9.49 -9.00
C VAL A 46 10.07 8.71 -10.30
N ASP A 47 10.95 8.84 -11.29
CA ASP A 47 10.89 8.11 -12.56
C ASP A 47 10.84 6.57 -12.39
N THR A 48 11.67 6.02 -11.50
CA THR A 48 11.68 4.57 -11.23
C THR A 48 10.40 4.12 -10.54
N LEU A 49 9.82 4.96 -9.67
CA LEU A 49 8.56 4.67 -9.01
C LEU A 49 7.40 4.63 -10.01
N VAL A 50 7.36 5.61 -10.92
CA VAL A 50 6.37 5.69 -12.00
C VAL A 50 6.43 4.44 -12.88
N LYS A 51 7.63 4.00 -13.30
CA LYS A 51 7.79 2.78 -14.10
C LYS A 51 7.21 1.54 -13.44
N VAL A 52 7.42 1.38 -12.12
CA VAL A 52 6.84 0.26 -11.36
C VAL A 52 5.33 0.36 -11.27
N ILE A 53 4.79 1.54 -10.97
CA ILE A 53 3.34 1.78 -10.88
C ILE A 53 2.68 1.44 -12.22
N THR A 54 3.19 1.99 -13.31
CA THR A 54 2.66 1.74 -14.66
C THR A 54 2.75 0.27 -15.05
N ALA A 55 3.83 -0.44 -14.67
CA ALA A 55 3.96 -1.87 -14.94
C ALA A 55 2.92 -2.70 -14.17
N LEU A 56 2.65 -2.37 -12.91
CA LEU A 56 1.63 -3.05 -12.10
C LEU A 56 0.21 -2.76 -12.62
N GLU A 57 -0.07 -1.50 -12.96
CA GLU A 57 -1.35 -1.09 -13.56
C GLU A 57 -1.60 -1.76 -14.91
N GLY A 58 -0.58 -1.78 -15.78
CA GLY A 58 -0.64 -2.48 -17.07
C GLY A 58 -0.83 -3.99 -16.94
N ALA A 59 -0.44 -4.59 -15.81
CA ALA A 59 -0.66 -5.99 -15.50
C ALA A 59 -2.00 -6.28 -14.81
N GLY A 60 -2.79 -5.23 -14.49
CA GLY A 60 -4.15 -5.36 -13.94
C GLY A 60 -4.26 -5.08 -12.43
N ILE A 61 -3.27 -4.44 -11.81
CA ILE A 61 -3.37 -3.98 -10.42
C ILE A 61 -3.83 -2.53 -10.35
N GLU A 62 -4.87 -2.26 -9.56
CA GLU A 62 -5.23 -0.90 -9.17
C GLU A 62 -4.59 -0.55 -7.82
N LEU A 63 -3.71 0.46 -7.80
CA LEU A 63 -3.07 0.94 -6.57
C LEU A 63 -3.90 2.06 -5.96
N LEU A 64 -4.43 1.82 -4.76
CA LEU A 64 -5.22 2.82 -4.03
C LEU A 64 -4.32 3.72 -3.19
N GLY A 65 -4.60 5.02 -3.25
CA GLY A 65 -3.97 6.02 -2.39
C GLY A 65 -4.36 5.86 -0.92
N GLU A 66 -3.66 6.58 -0.05
CA GLU A 66 -3.97 6.64 1.38
C GLU A 66 -5.39 7.16 1.59
N ASN A 67 -6.17 6.45 2.42
CA ASN A 67 -7.58 6.73 2.69
C ASN A 67 -8.52 6.74 1.45
N ALA A 68 -8.03 6.32 0.28
CA ALA A 68 -8.85 6.30 -0.93
C ALA A 68 -9.90 5.17 -0.85
N PRO A 69 -11.18 5.44 -1.18
CA PRO A 69 -12.17 4.40 -1.34
C PRO A 69 -11.79 3.48 -2.50
N SER A 70 -12.16 2.20 -2.41
CA SER A 70 -12.01 1.28 -3.55
C SER A 70 -13.26 1.42 -4.39
N THR A 71 -13.13 1.94 -5.61
CA THR A 71 -14.23 2.12 -6.57
C THR A 71 -14.23 1.05 -7.67
N GLY A 72 -13.14 0.29 -7.79
CA GLY A 72 -13.03 -0.83 -8.72
C GLY A 72 -13.99 -1.98 -8.40
N VAL A 73 -14.23 -2.82 -9.41
CA VAL A 73 -15.05 -4.04 -9.30
C VAL A 73 -14.16 -5.27 -9.17
N GLY A 74 -14.61 -6.27 -8.41
CA GLY A 74 -13.88 -7.53 -8.22
C GLY A 74 -13.42 -7.78 -6.80
N ARG A 75 -12.62 -8.83 -6.61
CA ARG A 75 -12.06 -9.21 -5.31
C ARG A 75 -10.81 -8.39 -5.02
N GLY A 76 -10.77 -7.72 -3.87
CA GLY A 76 -9.63 -6.92 -3.43
C GLY A 76 -9.16 -7.27 -2.02
N VAL A 77 -7.96 -6.81 -1.68
CA VAL A 77 -7.38 -6.93 -0.33
C VAL A 77 -7.01 -5.53 0.15
N ARG A 78 -7.44 -5.16 1.36
CA ARG A 78 -7.04 -3.93 2.03
C ARG A 78 -6.38 -4.27 3.36
N LEU A 79 -5.19 -3.75 3.58
CA LEU A 79 -4.56 -3.77 4.89
C LEU A 79 -5.38 -2.88 5.83
N ARG A 80 -5.97 -3.47 6.88
CA ARG A 80 -6.63 -2.72 7.95
C ARG A 80 -5.60 -2.38 9.02
N GLU A 81 -5.69 -1.18 9.58
CA GLU A 81 -4.97 -0.86 10.81
C GLU A 81 -5.46 -1.80 11.92
N THR A 82 -4.59 -2.69 12.37
CA THR A 82 -4.86 -3.53 13.54
C THR A 82 -4.48 -2.75 14.79
N THR A 83 -5.35 -2.73 15.80
CA THR A 83 -5.09 -2.10 17.12
C THR A 83 -3.79 -2.60 17.79
N ALA A 84 -3.24 -3.75 17.38
CA ALA A 84 -1.99 -4.32 17.87
C ALA A 84 -0.72 -3.80 17.16
N GLY A 85 -0.85 -3.10 16.03
CA GLY A 85 0.25 -2.53 15.28
C GLY A 85 0.46 -1.09 15.71
N LYS A 86 1.29 -0.85 16.73
CA LYS A 86 1.69 0.49 17.18
C LYS A 86 2.04 1.38 15.98
N SER A 87 1.18 2.35 15.70
CA SER A 87 1.61 3.63 15.15
C SER A 87 2.56 4.24 16.18
N GLY A 88 3.78 4.55 15.74
CA GLY A 88 4.65 5.41 16.51
C GLY A 88 3.96 6.76 16.69
N GLY A 89 3.49 7.05 17.91
CA GLY A 89 3.29 8.40 18.43
C GLY A 89 1.96 9.11 18.14
N GLN A 90 1.11 9.14 19.19
CA GLN A 90 0.14 10.17 19.61
C GLN A 90 -1.00 10.55 18.64
N GLY A 91 -2.28 10.63 19.04
CA GLY A 91 -2.86 10.73 20.38
C GLY A 91 -4.36 10.47 20.36
N GLN A 92 -4.90 10.38 21.56
CA GLN A 92 -6.25 9.94 21.93
C GLN A 92 -7.36 10.65 21.15
N SER A 93 -8.33 9.87 20.68
CA SER A 93 -9.72 10.32 20.69
C SER A 93 -10.56 9.21 21.27
N LEU A 94 -10.85 9.36 22.56
CA LEU A 94 -11.83 8.56 23.26
C LEU A 94 -13.17 8.78 22.56
N LEU A 95 -13.66 7.70 21.96
CA LEU A 95 -15.06 7.47 21.69
C LEU A 95 -15.93 8.13 22.77
N TYR A 96 -16.98 8.82 22.32
CA TYR A 96 -18.35 8.45 22.72
C TYR A 96 -18.42 7.68 24.04
N ASP A 97 -18.59 8.41 25.14
CA ASP A 97 -19.37 7.89 26.26
C ASP A 97 -20.67 8.68 26.29
N LYS A 98 -21.69 8.05 25.74
CA LYS A 98 -23.07 8.51 25.78
C LYS A 98 -23.53 8.32 27.22
N ALA A 99 -23.75 9.40 27.97
CA ALA A 99 -24.59 9.37 29.15
C ALA A 99 -25.71 10.40 28.94
N GLU A 100 -26.92 9.87 28.98
CA GLU A 100 -28.19 10.52 28.70
C GLU A 100 -28.44 11.70 29.65
N GLU A 101 -28.99 12.80 29.12
CA GLU A 101 -29.66 13.81 29.94
C GLU A 101 -30.92 13.21 30.59
N PRO A 102 -31.24 13.60 31.83
CA PRO A 102 -32.64 13.76 32.20
C PRO A 102 -32.95 15.22 32.51
N VAL A 103 -33.99 15.68 31.80
CA VAL A 103 -34.81 16.87 32.02
C VAL A 103 -35.25 16.98 33.48
N ARG A 104 -34.98 18.12 34.12
CA ARG A 104 -35.92 18.90 34.97
C ARG A 104 -35.50 20.36 35.07
#